data_AF-A0A319DT25-F1
#
_entry.id   AF-A0A319DT25-F1
#
_cell.length_a   1.000
_cell.length_b   1.000
_cell.length_c   1.000
_cell.angle_alpha   90.00
_cell.angle_beta   90.00
_cell.angle_gamma   90.00
#
_symmetry.space_group_name_H-M   'P 1'
#
loop_
_entity.id
_entity.type
_entity.pdbx_description
1 polymer ?
#
loop_
_entity_poly.entity_id
_entity_poly.type
_entity_poly.pdbx_seq_one_letter_code
_entity_poly.pdbx_strand_id
1 'polypeptide(L)'
;MTTLTPINLHNPTEYTHLQHHRTLCGWDFTDEALLSWREKQAAGLKSFFWITIPNPNPNQNDHDAESTSEAIRAGHISLDSYADPPDPELAHPDRSILTIQTFFILPEYRAGGLGRQAMALVEELATKAPFGSPACKYITVNTTSKGYYVDEGKMAVMERIRGKGGFPVVLWYERLGYMWWKTEPRYKYRESGMVGEEEVWIEADFLRKRVAGIGED
;
A
#
# COMPACT_ATOMS: atom_id res chain seq x y z
N MET A 1 -10.08 2.86 18.54
CA MET A 1 -9.38 1.70 17.96
C MET A 1 -9.04 1.99 16.51
N THR A 2 -7.96 1.43 15.97
CA THR A 2 -7.63 1.53 14.55
C THR A 2 -8.63 0.73 13.72
N THR A 3 -9.09 1.28 12.60
CA THR A 3 -10.01 0.59 11.67
C THR A 3 -9.61 0.82 10.21
N LEU A 4 -10.08 -0.07 9.33
CA LEU A 4 -10.01 0.11 7.88
C LEU A 4 -11.40 0.48 7.35
N THR A 5 -11.55 1.67 6.78
CA THR A 5 -12.83 2.12 6.19
C THR A 5 -12.69 2.22 4.68
N PRO A 6 -13.65 1.69 3.88
CA PRO A 6 -13.55 1.76 2.42
C PRO A 6 -13.46 3.22 1.94
N ILE A 7 -12.55 3.47 1.00
CA ILE A 7 -12.43 4.77 0.33
C ILE A 7 -13.43 4.81 -0.83
N ASN A 8 -14.06 5.96 -1.07
CA ASN A 8 -14.90 6.18 -2.25
C ASN A 8 -14.28 7.22 -3.19
N LEU A 9 -13.64 6.78 -4.28
CA LEU A 9 -13.02 7.72 -5.24
C LEU A 9 -14.01 8.45 -6.15
N HIS A 10 -15.31 8.13 -6.08
CA HIS A 10 -16.36 8.96 -6.66
C HIS A 10 -16.77 10.13 -5.74
N ASN A 11 -16.38 10.11 -4.46
CA ASN A 11 -16.55 11.22 -3.55
C ASN A 11 -15.41 12.24 -3.77
N PRO A 12 -15.68 13.49 -4.20
CA PRO A 12 -14.65 14.48 -4.48
C PRO A 12 -13.76 14.81 -3.27
N THR A 13 -14.32 14.80 -2.05
CA THR A 13 -13.57 15.07 -0.82
C THR A 13 -12.58 13.95 -0.53
N GLU A 14 -13.00 12.69 -0.67
CA GLU A 14 -12.10 11.54 -0.48
C GLU A 14 -11.04 11.45 -1.56
N TYR A 15 -11.40 11.75 -2.82
CA TYR A 15 -10.46 11.83 -3.93
C TYR A 15 -9.36 12.86 -3.64
N THR A 16 -9.75 14.08 -3.25
CA THR A 16 -8.83 15.17 -2.93
C THR A 16 -7.92 14.80 -1.75
N HIS A 17 -8.48 14.19 -0.72
CA HIS A 17 -7.71 13.71 0.44
C HIS A 17 -6.70 12.64 0.01
N LEU A 18 -7.10 11.69 -0.83
CA LEU A 18 -6.18 10.66 -1.31
C LEU A 18 -5.05 11.28 -2.14
N GLN A 19 -5.38 12.17 -3.07
CA GLN A 19 -4.40 12.86 -3.89
C GLN A 19 -3.36 13.59 -3.03
N HIS A 20 -3.80 14.21 -1.93
CA HIS A 20 -2.90 14.82 -0.96
C HIS A 20 -1.95 13.79 -0.32
N HIS A 21 -2.45 12.66 0.19
CA HIS A 21 -1.62 11.59 0.74
C HIS A 21 -0.63 11.03 -0.30
N ARG A 22 -1.08 10.85 -1.55
CA ARG A 22 -0.22 10.37 -2.63
C ARG A 22 0.87 11.38 -2.99
N THR A 23 0.55 12.67 -2.97
CA THR A 23 1.53 13.74 -3.15
C THR A 23 2.59 13.69 -2.06
N LEU A 24 2.19 13.52 -0.79
CA LEU A 24 3.12 13.35 0.33
C LEU A 24 3.93 12.05 0.24
N CYS A 25 3.35 10.98 -0.31
CA CYS A 25 4.07 9.74 -0.61
C CYS A 25 5.10 9.93 -1.74
N GLY A 26 4.86 10.90 -2.63
CA GLY A 26 5.72 11.25 -3.77
C GLY A 26 5.52 10.41 -5.01
N TRP A 27 4.61 9.43 -5.01
CA TRP A 27 4.43 8.42 -6.07
C TRP A 27 2.95 8.27 -6.45
N ASP A 28 2.65 8.01 -7.73
CA ASP A 28 1.29 7.81 -8.28
C ASP A 28 0.27 8.80 -7.70
N PHE A 29 0.57 10.09 -7.83
CA PHE A 29 -0.24 11.20 -7.31
C PHE A 29 -0.97 11.99 -8.41
N THR A 30 -0.76 11.63 -9.67
CA THR A 30 -1.39 12.27 -10.82
C THR A 30 -2.86 11.85 -10.94
N ASP A 31 -3.68 12.70 -11.56
CA ASP A 31 -5.08 12.35 -11.83
C ASP A 31 -5.20 11.09 -12.69
N GLU A 32 -4.31 10.89 -13.66
CA GLU A 32 -4.27 9.67 -14.48
C GLU A 32 -4.18 8.41 -13.62
N ALA A 33 -3.28 8.38 -12.63
CA ALA A 33 -3.14 7.25 -11.72
C ALA A 33 -4.38 7.04 -10.86
N LEU A 34 -4.90 8.12 -10.26
CA LEU A 34 -6.06 8.05 -9.36
C LEU A 34 -7.36 7.69 -10.10
N LEU A 35 -7.55 8.17 -11.33
CA LEU A 35 -8.68 7.82 -12.19
C LEU A 35 -8.62 6.35 -12.62
N SER A 36 -7.44 5.85 -12.99
CA SER A 36 -7.23 4.41 -13.25
C SER A 36 -7.58 3.56 -12.03
N TRP A 37 -7.18 3.98 -10.82
CA TRP A 37 -7.55 3.28 -9.59
C TRP A 37 -9.04 3.34 -9.28
N ARG A 38 -9.72 4.44 -9.60
CA ARG A 38 -11.19 4.55 -9.49
C ARG A 38 -11.89 3.56 -10.43
N GLU A 39 -11.41 3.40 -11.65
CA GLU A 39 -11.92 2.39 -12.58
C GLU A 39 -11.70 0.97 -12.07
N LYS A 40 -10.51 0.67 -11.52
CA LYS A 40 -10.23 -0.64 -10.89
C LYS A 40 -11.10 -0.90 -9.66
N GLN A 41 -11.42 0.14 -8.89
CA GLN A 41 -12.36 0.05 -7.77
C GLN A 41 -13.78 -0.27 -8.27
N ALA A 42 -14.26 0.44 -9.30
CA ALA A 42 -15.57 0.17 -9.91
C ALA A 42 -15.67 -1.25 -10.50
N ALA A 43 -14.56 -1.79 -11.02
CA ALA A 43 -14.46 -3.16 -11.52
C ALA A 43 -14.33 -4.23 -10.42
N GLY A 44 -14.27 -3.85 -9.14
CA GLY A 44 -14.09 -4.78 -8.02
C GLY A 44 -12.70 -5.41 -7.93
N LEU A 45 -11.71 -4.84 -8.63
CA LEU A 45 -10.33 -5.31 -8.68
C LEU A 45 -9.46 -4.70 -7.58
N LYS A 46 -9.75 -3.45 -7.18
CA LYS A 46 -9.03 -2.68 -6.16
C LYS A 46 -9.89 -2.47 -4.92
N SER A 47 -9.51 -3.06 -3.80
CA SER A 47 -10.17 -2.79 -2.50
C SER A 47 -9.35 -1.77 -1.73
N PHE A 48 -9.87 -0.54 -1.61
CA PHE A 48 -9.14 0.61 -1.11
C PHE A 48 -9.66 1.03 0.26
N PHE A 49 -8.76 1.27 1.24
CA PHE A 49 -9.14 1.57 2.62
C PHE A 49 -8.37 2.75 3.20
N TRP A 50 -9.07 3.64 3.91
CA TRP A 50 -8.47 4.55 4.87
C TRP A 50 -8.04 3.76 6.11
N ILE A 51 -6.86 4.08 6.63
CA ILE A 51 -6.43 3.65 7.96
C ILE A 51 -6.87 4.75 8.92
N THR A 52 -7.90 4.50 9.72
CA THR A 52 -8.47 5.50 10.62
C THR A 52 -8.13 5.24 12.08
N ILE A 53 -7.83 6.30 12.82
CA ILE A 53 -7.56 6.26 14.28
C ILE A 53 -8.51 7.21 15.02
N PRO A 54 -8.77 6.99 16.32
CA PRO A 54 -9.59 7.91 17.12
C PRO A 54 -9.02 9.33 17.11
N ASN A 55 -9.91 10.31 17.01
CA ASN A 55 -9.54 11.70 17.21
C ASN A 55 -9.58 12.02 18.72
N PRO A 56 -8.44 12.34 19.36
CA PRO A 56 -8.40 12.64 20.80
C PRO A 56 -9.06 13.99 21.13
N ASN A 57 -9.21 14.89 20.16
CA ASN A 57 -9.83 16.21 20.30
C ASN A 57 -10.97 16.36 19.28
N PRO A 58 -12.12 15.69 19.48
CA PRO A 58 -13.31 16.03 18.71
C PRO A 58 -13.69 17.47 19.03
N ASN A 59 -13.82 18.33 18.02
CA ASN A 59 -14.19 19.74 18.22
C ASN A 59 -15.42 19.83 19.14
N GLN A 60 -15.26 20.44 20.32
CA GLN A 60 -16.31 20.56 21.35
C GLN A 60 -17.36 21.65 21.04
N ASN A 61 -17.24 22.39 19.93
CA ASN A 61 -17.97 23.65 19.72
C ASN A 61 -18.86 23.72 18.46
N ASP A 62 -19.15 22.62 17.76
CA ASP A 62 -20.13 22.68 16.65
C ASP A 62 -21.53 22.34 17.17
N HIS A 63 -22.32 23.39 17.40
CA HIS A 63 -23.71 23.31 17.86
C HIS A 63 -24.73 23.03 16.73
N ASP A 64 -24.27 22.78 15.51
CA ASP A 64 -25.13 22.52 14.35
C ASP A 64 -24.88 21.11 13.79
N ALA A 65 -25.94 20.29 13.82
CA ALA A 65 -26.19 19.02 13.13
C ALA A 65 -25.00 18.14 12.69
N GLU A 66 -24.90 16.95 13.31
CA GLU A 66 -24.18 15.76 12.80
C GLU A 66 -22.64 15.85 12.79
N SER A 67 -22.06 16.62 13.71
CA SER A 67 -20.63 16.57 14.06
C SER A 67 -20.30 15.28 14.84
N THR A 68 -20.16 14.17 14.11
CA THR A 68 -19.40 13.03 14.65
C THR A 68 -17.95 13.48 14.82
N SER A 69 -17.35 13.14 15.96
CA SER A 69 -15.90 13.07 16.16
C SER A 69 -15.24 12.36 14.98
N GLU A 70 -14.90 13.08 13.90
CA GLU A 70 -14.48 12.42 12.67
C GLU A 70 -13.12 11.76 12.93
N ALA A 71 -13.07 10.45 12.74
CA ALA A 71 -11.86 9.67 12.93
C ALA A 71 -10.76 10.20 12.00
N ILE A 72 -9.53 10.27 12.50
CA ILE A 72 -8.39 10.76 11.73
C ILE A 72 -8.03 9.72 10.68
N ARG A 73 -7.96 10.12 9.41
CA ARG A 73 -7.44 9.30 8.30
C ARG A 73 -5.91 9.35 8.31
N ALA A 74 -5.30 8.48 9.11
CA ALA A 74 -3.86 8.47 9.32
C ALA A 74 -3.04 7.91 8.14
N GLY A 75 -3.69 7.29 7.17
CA GLY A 75 -3.05 6.66 6.02
C GLY A 75 -4.05 5.93 5.13
N HIS A 76 -3.54 5.16 4.19
CA HIS A 76 -4.34 4.32 3.32
C HIS A 76 -3.60 3.01 2.96
N ILE A 77 -4.35 1.98 2.62
CA ILE A 77 -3.85 0.68 2.18
C ILE A 77 -4.82 0.09 1.16
N SER A 78 -4.34 -0.74 0.24
CA SER A 78 -5.20 -1.47 -0.68
C SER A 78 -4.89 -2.96 -0.72
N LEU A 79 -5.92 -3.74 -1.03
CA LEU A 79 -5.90 -5.18 -1.19
C LEU A 79 -6.52 -5.53 -2.53
N ASP A 80 -5.65 -5.92 -3.47
CA ASP A 80 -5.98 -5.89 -4.89
C ASP A 80 -5.91 -7.30 -5.48
N SER A 81 -6.83 -7.57 -6.41
CA SER A 81 -6.92 -8.82 -7.19
C SER A 81 -6.36 -8.67 -8.60
N TYR A 82 -5.52 -7.64 -8.80
CA TYR A 82 -4.76 -7.39 -10.01
C TYR A 82 -3.37 -6.87 -9.63
N ALA A 83 -2.44 -6.93 -10.57
CA ALA A 83 -1.14 -6.28 -10.50
C ALA A 83 -0.86 -5.56 -11.82
N ASP A 84 -0.02 -4.53 -11.79
CA ASP A 84 0.40 -3.80 -12.98
C ASP A 84 1.93 -3.63 -13.02
N PRO A 85 2.65 -4.20 -14.01
CA PRO A 85 2.15 -5.12 -15.04
C PRO A 85 1.49 -6.39 -14.46
N PRO A 86 0.61 -7.06 -15.24
CA PRO A 86 -0.07 -8.28 -14.82
C PRO A 86 0.92 -9.36 -14.39
N ASP A 87 0.72 -9.87 -13.17
CA ASP A 87 1.50 -10.96 -12.59
C ASP A 87 0.54 -11.87 -11.78
N PRO A 88 0.18 -13.06 -12.30
CA PRO A 88 -0.69 -14.01 -11.61
C PRO A 88 -0.11 -14.55 -10.29
N GLU A 89 1.20 -14.44 -10.06
CA GLU A 89 1.83 -14.82 -8.79
C GLU A 89 1.68 -13.73 -7.72
N LEU A 90 1.41 -12.48 -8.12
CA LEU A 90 1.12 -11.37 -7.20
C LEU A 90 -0.38 -11.28 -6.90
N ALA A 91 -1.23 -11.38 -7.91
CA ALA A 91 -2.65 -11.23 -7.70
C ALA A 91 -3.44 -11.97 -8.76
N HIS A 92 -4.54 -12.59 -8.34
CA HIS A 92 -5.40 -13.33 -9.23
C HIS A 92 -6.86 -12.82 -9.13
N PRO A 93 -7.59 -12.68 -10.27
CA PRO A 93 -8.95 -12.15 -10.28
C PRO A 93 -9.96 -12.95 -9.44
N ASP A 94 -9.72 -14.25 -9.23
CA ASP A 94 -10.54 -15.11 -8.36
C ASP A 94 -10.28 -14.90 -6.85
N ARG A 95 -9.34 -14.00 -6.50
CA ARG A 95 -8.92 -13.65 -5.14
C ARG A 95 -8.31 -14.81 -4.35
N SER A 96 -7.80 -15.84 -5.03
CA SER A 96 -6.96 -16.88 -4.41
C SER A 96 -5.59 -16.35 -3.99
N ILE A 97 -5.12 -15.27 -4.63
CA ILE A 97 -3.92 -14.51 -4.28
C ILE A 97 -4.30 -13.02 -4.38
N LEU A 98 -4.01 -12.27 -3.32
CA LEU A 98 -4.26 -10.83 -3.26
C LEU A 98 -2.95 -10.10 -2.97
N THR A 99 -2.74 -8.95 -3.62
CA THR A 99 -1.55 -8.13 -3.37
C THR A 99 -1.89 -6.90 -2.54
N ILE A 100 -1.04 -6.57 -1.58
CA ILE A 100 -1.08 -5.29 -0.88
C ILE A 100 -0.40 -4.26 -1.78
N GLN A 101 -1.10 -3.16 -2.04
CA GLN A 101 -0.58 -2.03 -2.79
C GLN A 101 -0.89 -0.72 -2.07
N THR A 102 -0.20 0.35 -2.49
CA THR A 102 -0.42 1.73 -2.02
C THR A 102 -0.51 1.85 -0.50
N PHE A 103 0.29 1.08 0.24
CA PHE A 103 0.30 1.17 1.70
C PHE A 103 1.14 2.39 2.13
N PHE A 104 0.48 3.36 2.75
CA PHE A 104 1.10 4.61 3.18
C PHE A 104 0.48 5.08 4.49
N ILE A 105 1.32 5.55 5.40
CA ILE A 105 0.92 6.20 6.63
C ILE A 105 1.59 7.57 6.66
N LEU A 106 0.83 8.60 7.00
CA LEU A 106 1.34 9.96 7.16
C LEU A 106 2.49 9.96 8.19
N PRO A 107 3.59 10.69 7.95
CA PRO A 107 4.79 10.66 8.79
C PRO A 107 4.52 10.75 10.30
N GLU A 108 3.63 11.65 10.70
CA GLU A 108 3.22 11.93 12.08
C GLU A 108 2.53 10.74 12.79
N TYR A 109 2.02 9.76 12.04
CA TYR A 109 1.31 8.59 12.58
C TYR A 109 2.07 7.27 12.41
N ARG A 110 3.34 7.30 11.96
CA ARG A 110 4.12 6.08 11.73
C ARG A 110 4.57 5.37 13.01
N ALA A 111 4.62 6.09 14.13
CA ALA A 111 4.98 5.54 15.44
C ALA A 111 3.82 4.72 16.06
N GLY A 112 4.09 3.97 17.13
CA GLY A 112 3.04 3.31 17.92
C GLY A 112 2.44 2.03 17.30
N GLY A 113 3.04 1.49 16.24
CA GLY A 113 2.63 0.20 15.68
C GLY A 113 1.39 0.26 14.77
N LEU A 114 0.96 1.44 14.34
CA LEU A 114 -0.19 1.61 13.46
C LEU A 114 -0.10 0.76 12.18
N GLY A 115 1.08 0.71 11.55
CA GLY A 115 1.28 -0.12 10.36
C GLY A 115 1.10 -1.62 10.61
N ARG A 116 1.51 -2.12 11.79
CA ARG A 116 1.26 -3.52 12.17
C ARG A 116 -0.23 -3.79 12.34
N GLN A 117 -0.96 -2.85 12.95
CA GLN A 117 -2.41 -2.97 13.15
C GLN A 117 -3.16 -2.95 11.81
N ALA A 118 -2.80 -2.03 10.90
CA ALA A 118 -3.37 -1.97 9.56
C ALA A 118 -3.12 -3.26 8.76
N MET A 119 -1.91 -3.83 8.86
CA MET A 119 -1.58 -5.11 8.24
C MET A 119 -2.40 -6.27 8.82
N ALA A 120 -2.58 -6.33 10.14
CA ALA A 120 -3.41 -7.38 10.74
C ALA A 120 -4.87 -7.31 10.24
N LEU A 121 -5.43 -6.09 10.14
CA LEU A 121 -6.77 -5.87 9.61
C LEU A 121 -6.89 -6.26 8.13
N VAL A 122 -5.92 -5.87 7.29
CA VAL A 122 -5.97 -6.22 5.85
C VAL A 122 -5.78 -7.72 5.63
N GLU A 123 -4.96 -8.37 6.46
CA GLU A 123 -4.77 -9.82 6.44
C GLU A 123 -6.07 -10.57 6.79
N GLU A 124 -6.82 -10.07 7.76
CA GLU A 124 -8.15 -10.60 8.09
C GLU A 124 -9.14 -10.41 6.93
N LEU A 125 -9.18 -9.22 6.31
CA LEU A 125 -10.06 -8.91 5.20
C LEU A 125 -9.80 -9.78 3.96
N ALA A 126 -8.56 -10.22 3.74
CA ALA A 126 -8.20 -11.06 2.59
C ALA A 126 -8.94 -12.40 2.54
N THR A 127 -9.44 -12.88 3.68
CA THR A 127 -10.19 -14.14 3.78
C THR A 127 -11.71 -13.94 3.75
N LYS A 128 -12.20 -12.69 3.68
CA LYS A 128 -13.61 -12.35 3.90
C LYS A 128 -14.21 -11.56 2.74
N ALA A 129 -15.35 -12.02 2.22
CA ALA A 129 -16.15 -11.22 1.30
C ALA A 129 -16.62 -9.90 1.98
N PRO A 130 -16.82 -8.80 1.22
CA PRO A 130 -16.72 -8.69 -0.23
C PRO A 130 -15.32 -8.31 -0.75
N PHE A 131 -14.31 -8.17 0.11
CA PHE A 131 -12.98 -7.68 -0.31
C PHE A 131 -12.01 -8.81 -0.63
N GLY A 132 -12.01 -9.84 0.19
CA GLY A 132 -11.25 -11.06 0.01
C GLY A 132 -12.10 -12.24 -0.47
N SER A 133 -11.60 -13.43 -0.18
CA SER A 133 -12.25 -14.71 -0.47
C SER A 133 -11.80 -15.76 0.55
N PRO A 134 -12.69 -16.67 1.02
CA PRO A 134 -12.28 -17.82 1.82
C PRO A 134 -11.26 -18.73 1.12
N ALA A 135 -11.16 -18.64 -0.20
CA ALA A 135 -10.17 -19.35 -1.02
C ALA A 135 -8.82 -18.63 -1.14
N CYS A 136 -8.65 -17.45 -0.52
CA CYS A 136 -7.38 -16.73 -0.50
C CYS A 136 -6.33 -17.55 0.24
N LYS A 137 -5.22 -17.85 -0.45
CA LYS A 137 -4.11 -18.67 0.07
C LYS A 137 -2.95 -17.79 0.49
N TYR A 138 -2.70 -16.72 -0.27
CA TYR A 138 -1.55 -15.85 -0.08
C TYR A 138 -1.94 -14.39 -0.18
N ILE A 139 -1.34 -13.60 0.71
CA ILE A 139 -1.21 -12.17 0.53
C ILE A 139 0.21 -11.88 0.08
N THR A 140 0.37 -11.10 -0.97
CA THR A 140 1.66 -10.72 -1.51
C THR A 140 1.94 -9.24 -1.36
N VAL A 141 3.21 -8.88 -1.44
CA VAL A 141 3.67 -7.51 -1.58
C VAL A 141 4.98 -7.52 -2.34
N ASN A 142 5.25 -6.46 -3.10
CA ASN A 142 6.59 -6.20 -3.63
C ASN A 142 7.07 -4.84 -3.10
N THR A 143 8.37 -4.74 -2.87
CA THR A 143 9.00 -3.50 -2.42
C THR A 143 10.44 -3.43 -2.92
N THR A 144 11.06 -2.25 -2.95
CA THR A 144 12.43 -2.06 -3.42
C THR A 144 13.35 -3.08 -2.78
N SER A 145 14.15 -3.79 -3.60
CA SER A 145 14.96 -4.90 -3.13
C SER A 145 15.92 -4.47 -2.02
N LYS A 146 16.11 -5.34 -1.02
CA LYS A 146 17.13 -5.12 0.03
C LYS A 146 18.56 -5.09 -0.54
N GLY A 147 18.76 -5.58 -1.77
CA GLY A 147 20.00 -5.45 -2.53
C GLY A 147 20.51 -4.01 -2.63
N TYR A 148 19.60 -3.02 -2.74
CA TYR A 148 19.95 -1.60 -2.78
C TYR A 148 20.47 -1.01 -1.46
N TYR A 149 20.59 -1.82 -0.41
CA TYR A 149 21.11 -1.42 0.91
C TYR A 149 22.36 -2.20 1.34
N VAL A 150 22.79 -3.17 0.52
CA VAL A 150 23.92 -4.05 0.84
C VAL A 150 24.96 -4.10 -0.28
N ASP A 151 24.53 -3.99 -1.54
CA ASP A 151 25.41 -3.94 -2.70
C ASP A 151 25.83 -2.49 -2.97
N GLU A 152 27.14 -2.21 -2.92
CA GLU A 152 27.67 -0.84 -3.06
C GLU A 152 27.29 -0.18 -4.40
N GLY A 153 27.26 -0.95 -5.49
CA GLY A 153 26.89 -0.45 -6.81
C GLY A 153 25.41 -0.06 -6.87
N LYS A 154 24.52 -0.94 -6.37
CA LYS A 154 23.09 -0.67 -6.27
C LYS A 154 22.81 0.47 -5.30
N MET A 155 23.50 0.52 -4.16
CA MET A 155 23.41 1.64 -3.23
C MET A 155 23.72 2.96 -3.92
N ALA A 156 24.83 3.05 -4.66
CA ALA A 156 25.19 4.26 -5.39
C ALA A 156 24.12 4.69 -6.40
N VAL A 157 23.45 3.74 -7.07
CA VAL A 157 22.30 4.03 -7.95
C VAL A 157 21.13 4.59 -7.14
N MET A 158 20.75 3.95 -6.03
CA MET A 158 19.62 4.41 -5.20
C MET A 158 19.89 5.78 -4.57
N GLU A 159 21.13 6.06 -4.16
CA GLU A 159 21.54 7.36 -3.63
C GLU A 159 21.39 8.49 -4.67
N ARG A 160 21.65 8.22 -5.96
CA ARG A 160 21.41 9.20 -7.03
C ARG A 160 19.93 9.46 -7.28
N ILE A 161 19.09 8.43 -7.11
CA ILE A 161 17.65 8.52 -7.37
C ILE A 161 16.88 9.14 -6.21
N ARG A 162 17.16 8.73 -4.97
CA ARG A 162 16.37 9.07 -3.77
C ARG A 162 17.17 9.79 -2.67
N GLY A 163 18.47 9.99 -2.86
CA GLY A 163 19.36 10.50 -1.83
C GLY A 163 19.84 9.41 -0.85
N LYS A 164 20.72 9.80 0.07
CA LYS A 164 21.31 8.89 1.06
C LYS A 164 20.31 8.49 2.14
N GLY A 165 20.42 7.24 2.59
CA GLY A 165 19.67 6.71 3.72
C GLY A 165 18.40 5.94 3.32
N GLY A 166 17.45 5.88 4.25
CA GLY A 166 16.25 5.05 4.12
C GLY A 166 16.36 3.71 4.85
N PHE A 167 15.27 2.96 4.84
CA PHE A 167 15.16 1.67 5.51
C PHE A 167 14.70 0.60 4.50
N PRO A 168 15.34 -0.58 4.45
CA PRO A 168 14.91 -1.67 3.58
C PRO A 168 13.54 -2.20 4.05
N VAL A 169 12.47 -1.71 3.41
CA VAL A 169 11.07 -2.03 3.76
C VAL A 169 10.80 -3.53 3.74
N VAL A 170 11.53 -4.29 2.91
CA VAL A 170 11.56 -5.77 2.89
C VAL A 170 11.69 -6.34 4.31
N LEU A 171 12.62 -5.83 5.11
CA LEU A 171 12.88 -6.33 6.47
C LEU A 171 11.71 -6.06 7.43
N TRP A 172 10.88 -5.05 7.15
CA TRP A 172 9.68 -4.79 7.95
C TRP A 172 8.59 -5.83 7.66
N TYR A 173 8.38 -6.18 6.39
CA TYR A 173 7.45 -7.25 6.01
C TYR A 173 7.93 -8.63 6.46
N GLU A 174 9.23 -8.92 6.40
CA GLU A 174 9.81 -10.16 6.94
C GLU A 174 9.49 -10.31 8.45
N ARG A 175 9.57 -9.22 9.23
CA ARG A 175 9.15 -9.22 10.65
C ARG A 175 7.66 -9.43 10.88
N LEU A 176 6.82 -9.27 9.86
CA LEU A 176 5.38 -9.58 9.89
C LEU A 176 5.07 -11.01 9.40
N GLY A 177 6.11 -11.79 9.06
CA GLY A 177 5.98 -13.17 8.59
C GLY A 177 5.81 -13.32 7.08
N TYR A 178 6.07 -12.26 6.29
CA TYR A 178 6.12 -12.38 4.83
C TYR A 178 7.45 -13.00 4.42
N MET A 179 7.38 -14.00 3.55
CA MET A 179 8.54 -14.74 3.06
C MET A 179 8.87 -14.28 1.64
N TRP A 180 10.13 -13.90 1.43
CA TRP A 180 10.68 -13.63 0.10
C TRP A 180 10.54 -14.86 -0.81
N TRP A 181 10.24 -14.65 -2.10
CA TRP A 181 10.23 -15.74 -3.08
C TRP A 181 10.92 -15.42 -4.42
N LYS A 182 10.98 -14.14 -4.84
CA LYS A 182 11.70 -13.73 -6.05
C LYS A 182 12.17 -12.27 -5.97
N THR A 183 13.11 -11.92 -6.85
CA THR A 183 13.58 -10.55 -7.08
C THR A 183 13.65 -10.30 -8.58
N GLU A 184 13.06 -9.22 -9.06
CA GLU A 184 13.04 -8.86 -10.48
C GLU A 184 12.86 -7.35 -10.70
N PRO A 185 13.25 -6.80 -11.86
CA PRO A 185 12.96 -5.42 -12.24
C PRO A 185 11.47 -5.11 -12.17
N ARG A 186 11.08 -4.07 -11.42
CA ARG A 186 9.65 -3.77 -11.16
C ARG A 186 9.30 -2.30 -11.25
N TYR A 187 10.17 -1.42 -10.76
CA TYR A 187 9.85 0.01 -10.70
C TYR A 187 10.67 0.79 -11.70
N LYS A 188 10.01 1.72 -12.39
CA LYS A 188 10.67 2.62 -13.35
C LYS A 188 10.94 3.96 -12.68
N TYR A 189 12.19 4.38 -12.63
CA TYR A 189 12.59 5.69 -12.13
C TYR A 189 13.20 6.52 -13.24
N ARG A 190 13.08 7.84 -13.10
CA ARG A 190 13.86 8.80 -13.88
C ARG A 190 15.04 9.26 -13.02
N GLU A 191 16.25 9.16 -13.54
CA GLU A 191 17.42 9.76 -12.90
C GLU A 191 17.31 11.29 -13.05
N SER A 192 17.20 12.01 -11.93
CA SER A 192 17.12 13.47 -11.97
C SER A 192 18.53 14.05 -12.11
N GLY A 193 18.77 14.88 -13.12
CA GLY A 193 19.95 15.75 -13.18
C GLY A 193 20.99 15.48 -14.28
N MET A 194 20.73 14.65 -15.29
CA MET A 194 21.59 14.53 -16.48
C MET A 194 20.86 14.89 -17.78
N VAL A 195 21.60 15.43 -18.75
CA VAL A 195 21.12 15.65 -20.13
C VAL A 195 21.00 14.28 -20.79
N GLY A 196 19.77 13.88 -21.10
CA GLY A 196 19.43 12.50 -21.48
C GLY A 196 18.76 11.80 -20.30
N GLU A 197 17.43 11.90 -20.22
CA GLU A 197 16.64 11.21 -19.20
C GLU A 197 16.71 9.69 -19.45
N GLU A 198 17.66 9.00 -18.83
CA GLU A 198 17.69 7.53 -18.87
C GLU A 198 16.75 6.95 -17.82
N GLU A 199 15.89 6.03 -18.27
CA GLU A 199 14.96 5.32 -17.41
C GLU A 199 15.66 4.12 -16.77
N VAL A 200 15.72 4.12 -15.44
CA VAL A 200 16.34 3.04 -14.67
C VAL A 200 15.27 2.12 -14.11
N TRP A 201 15.39 0.83 -14.41
CA TRP A 201 14.58 -0.20 -13.77
C TRP A 201 15.19 -0.60 -12.43
N ILE A 202 14.40 -0.48 -11.38
CA ILE A 202 14.76 -0.84 -10.02
C ILE A 202 14.10 -2.16 -9.68
N GLU A 203 14.92 -3.08 -9.17
CA GLU A 203 14.46 -4.39 -8.72
C GLU A 203 13.59 -4.28 -7.46
N ALA A 204 12.54 -5.10 -7.42
CA ALA A 204 11.75 -5.32 -6.22
C ALA A 204 11.96 -6.74 -5.70
N ASP A 205 11.97 -6.87 -4.39
CA ASP A 205 11.80 -8.15 -3.71
C ASP A 205 10.31 -8.42 -3.54
N PHE A 206 9.89 -9.63 -3.88
CA PHE A 206 8.51 -10.08 -3.81
C PHE A 206 8.37 -11.01 -2.61
N LEU A 207 7.42 -10.67 -1.71
CA LEU A 207 7.19 -11.39 -0.47
C LEU A 207 5.74 -11.80 -0.31
N ARG A 208 5.50 -13.03 0.17
CA ARG A 208 4.17 -13.58 0.38
C ARG A 208 4.00 -14.13 1.78
N LYS A 209 2.79 -14.05 2.31
CA LYS A 209 2.40 -14.66 3.58
C LYS A 209 1.20 -15.55 3.33
N ARG A 210 1.26 -16.79 3.84
CA ARG A 210 0.08 -17.68 3.82
C ARG A 210 -0.97 -17.13 4.77
N VAL A 211 -2.20 -17.04 4.32
CA VAL A 211 -3.35 -16.79 5.19
C VAL A 211 -4.12 -18.09 5.39
N ALA A 212 -4.47 -18.41 6.62
CA ALA A 212 -5.21 -19.63 6.91
C ALA A 212 -6.63 -19.48 6.35
N GLY A 213 -6.92 -20.19 5.26
CA GLY A 213 -8.30 -20.52 4.91
C GLY A 213 -8.85 -21.47 5.97
N ILE A 214 -10.14 -21.37 6.28
CA ILE A 214 -10.84 -22.32 7.14
C ILE A 214 -10.69 -23.72 6.50
N GLY A 215 -9.86 -24.61 7.06
CA GLY A 215 -9.80 -26.01 6.62
C GLY A 215 -8.49 -26.79 6.69
N GLU A 216 -7.44 -26.33 7.36
CA GLU A 216 -6.26 -27.18 7.63
C GLU A 216 -5.81 -27.02 9.08
N ASP A 217 -6.44 -27.82 9.96
CA ASP A 217 -5.87 -28.35 11.21
C ASP A 217 -5.57 -29.84 10.99
#